data_AF-D3EHR5-F1
#
_entry.id   AF-D3EHR5-F1
#
_cell.length_a   1.000
_cell.length_b   1.000
_cell.length_c   1.000
_cell.angle_alpha   90.00
_cell.angle_beta   90.00
_cell.angle_gamma   90.00
#
_symmetry.space_group_name_H-M   'P 1'
#
loop_
_entity.id
_entity.type
_entity.pdbx_description
1 polymer ?
#
loop_
_entity_poly.entity_id
_entity_poly.type
_entity_poly.pdbx_seq_one_letter_code
_entity_poly.pdbx_strand_id
1 'polypeptide(L)'
;MYKKFKWLTVLIAAVLVVMTGCQAVGGLDINKAMLTSLDVKSSESSASIRFEVVPADKALSSEDKEAIDLINSLSLNIDHAIVEDSNTVSMQGSVHYSDKKVPLHLSMDAKGMAIQLDGAKQPFYLSMDTTVPGMPDTSQYEQAIQDVVKKAAGLVLKHFPNPSKVSVKPVQEKVNGESLNLTHLQMELTGEEILNMVKPFAESLLKDEAGLKQVIGDAYDAIYPMMTSIGEAYGEDVELLPQESKEEVVASLYEIVHGALTEFTENYDEQKEQLLEELPGSETVFGKDTTLKLDYYFDEQLNTRKNALELTVALPASEDLPLKAVKVYSEGEVWNIGGAVKANKVDTSKGVLDVLNDSVTPGQVLRNFEKDSLIYNVLKDDLKITQKSMYLNISNEDFGYGAIKKNHQSFVPLRYLADQLDAEVKWTKGSNKIIVINDLTGEEIVVTVGSKKASVGGKSVTLPEAPFVHSNGSTYVPLRFMAEALGATLYLEGDGWISVERD
;
A
#
# COMPACT_ATOMS: atom_id res chain seq x y z
N MET A 1 -13.41 -12.96 -0.56
CA MET A 1 -12.63 -12.02 0.27
C MET A 1 -12.78 -10.56 -0.16
N TYR A 2 -12.59 -10.21 -1.45
CA TYR A 2 -12.68 -8.83 -1.98
C TYR A 2 -13.97 -8.03 -1.68
N LYS A 3 -15.14 -8.66 -1.55
CA LYS A 3 -16.40 -7.94 -1.22
C LYS A 3 -16.52 -7.56 0.26
N LYS A 4 -15.82 -8.24 1.17
CA LYS A 4 -15.96 -8.06 2.64
C LYS A 4 -15.03 -6.97 3.23
N PHE A 5 -14.10 -6.43 2.44
CA PHE A 5 -13.14 -5.40 2.85
C PHE A 5 -13.44 -3.99 2.28
N LYS A 6 -14.52 -3.82 1.51
CA LYS A 6 -14.89 -2.53 0.91
C LYS A 6 -15.16 -1.43 1.95
N TRP A 7 -15.71 -1.77 3.11
CA TRP A 7 -15.94 -0.79 4.18
C TRP A 7 -14.62 -0.33 4.83
N LEU A 8 -13.60 -1.21 4.90
CA LEU A 8 -12.27 -0.85 5.42
C LEU A 8 -11.57 0.17 4.50
N THR A 9 -11.71 0.03 3.18
CA THR A 9 -11.17 1.02 2.22
C THR A 9 -11.91 2.37 2.29
N VAL A 10 -13.22 2.37 2.55
CA VAL A 10 -14.01 3.59 2.73
C VAL A 10 -13.66 4.29 4.05
N LEU A 11 -13.43 3.53 5.13
CA LEU A 11 -12.95 4.09 6.40
C LEU A 11 -11.51 4.60 6.33
N ILE A 12 -10.60 3.90 5.66
CA ILE A 12 -9.22 4.37 5.49
C ILE A 12 -9.22 5.67 4.65
N ALA A 13 -10.05 5.76 3.62
CA ALA A 13 -10.26 6.99 2.87
C ALA A 13 -10.91 8.11 3.73
N ALA A 14 -11.82 7.78 4.66
CA ALA A 14 -12.41 8.73 5.60
C ALA A 14 -11.45 9.18 6.72
N VAL A 15 -10.51 8.32 7.14
CA VAL A 15 -9.49 8.61 8.16
C VAL A 15 -8.32 9.42 7.58
N LEU A 16 -8.03 9.26 6.29
CA LEU A 16 -7.07 10.10 5.56
C LEU A 16 -7.56 11.56 5.37
N VAL A 17 -8.79 11.88 5.76
CA VAL A 17 -9.38 13.22 5.66
C VAL A 17 -10.01 13.61 6.99
N VAL A 18 -9.18 13.78 8.03
CA VAL A 18 -9.60 14.59 9.20
C VAL A 18 -8.73 15.82 9.31
N MET A 19 -8.83 16.62 8.24
CA MET A 19 -8.46 18.02 8.23
C MET A 19 -9.70 18.82 8.63
N THR A 20 -9.95 18.93 9.93
CA THR A 20 -11.01 19.82 10.43
C THR A 20 -10.58 21.26 10.23
N GLY A 21 -11.45 22.06 9.67
CA GLY A 21 -11.29 23.50 9.64
C GLY A 21 -12.62 24.19 9.46
N CYS A 22 -13.11 24.92 10.47
CA CYS A 22 -13.19 26.38 10.42
C CYS A 22 -13.72 27.00 11.72
N GLN A 23 -12.88 27.85 12.33
CA GLN A 23 -13.09 28.97 13.26
C GLN A 23 -11.98 28.95 14.32
N ALA A 24 -11.54 30.13 14.76
CA ALA A 24 -10.56 30.20 15.83
C ALA A 24 -11.15 29.59 17.10
N VAL A 25 -10.84 28.32 17.39
CA VAL A 25 -11.30 27.68 18.62
C VAL A 25 -10.35 28.08 19.72
N GLY A 26 -10.86 28.78 20.74
CA GLY A 26 -10.02 29.27 21.85
C GLY A 26 -8.87 30.19 21.42
N GLY A 27 -8.99 30.87 20.27
CA GLY A 27 -7.96 31.77 19.72
C GLY A 27 -6.92 31.11 18.80
N LEU A 28 -6.98 29.79 18.57
CA LEU A 28 -6.12 29.08 17.62
C LEU A 28 -6.74 29.07 16.22
N ASP A 29 -6.05 29.61 15.22
CA ASP A 29 -6.43 29.49 13.81
C ASP A 29 -5.99 28.11 13.27
N ILE A 30 -6.89 27.13 13.39
CA ILE A 30 -6.66 25.73 12.99
C ILE A 30 -6.32 25.65 11.49
N ASN A 31 -7.00 26.41 10.65
CA ASN A 31 -6.80 26.39 9.20
C ASN A 31 -5.38 26.84 8.85
N LYS A 32 -4.95 27.96 9.44
CA LYS A 32 -3.59 28.44 9.26
C LYS A 32 -2.56 27.44 9.78
N ALA A 33 -2.79 26.83 10.94
CA ALA A 33 -1.88 25.84 11.51
C ALA A 33 -1.73 24.57 10.64
N MET A 34 -2.83 24.07 10.08
CA MET A 34 -2.82 22.93 9.15
C MET A 34 -2.11 23.30 7.83
N LEU A 35 -2.36 24.49 7.29
CA LEU A 35 -1.64 24.98 6.10
C LEU A 35 -0.15 25.21 6.35
N THR A 36 0.24 25.70 7.54
CA THR A 36 1.65 25.86 7.93
C THR A 36 2.37 24.51 7.99
N SER A 37 1.66 23.44 8.37
CA SER A 37 2.25 22.10 8.38
C SER A 37 2.62 21.59 6.96
N LEU A 38 1.98 22.11 5.91
CA LEU A 38 2.33 21.83 4.51
C LEU A 38 3.55 22.63 4.02
N ASP A 39 3.96 23.69 4.74
CA ASP A 39 5.11 24.56 4.39
C ASP A 39 6.43 24.10 5.01
N VAL A 40 6.42 23.01 5.77
CA VAL A 40 7.61 22.48 6.43
C VAL A 40 8.59 21.98 5.38
N LYS A 41 9.67 22.75 5.18
CA LYS A 41 10.72 22.41 4.21
C LYS A 41 11.68 21.35 4.71
N SER A 42 12.00 21.41 6.00
CA SER A 42 12.90 20.48 6.66
C SER A 42 12.49 20.28 8.11
N SER A 43 12.72 19.09 8.64
CA SER A 43 12.44 18.78 10.05
C SER A 43 13.08 17.46 10.47
N GLU A 44 13.12 17.25 11.78
CA GLU A 44 13.36 15.95 12.39
C GLU A 44 12.11 15.52 13.17
N SER A 45 11.86 14.22 13.24
CA SER A 45 10.72 13.68 13.97
C SER A 45 10.98 12.29 14.54
N SER A 46 10.12 11.91 15.48
CA SER A 46 9.98 10.54 15.97
C SER A 46 8.50 10.21 16.02
N ALA A 47 8.14 8.95 15.85
CA ALA A 47 6.76 8.53 15.92
C ALA A 47 6.64 7.07 16.38
N SER A 48 5.47 6.72 16.88
CA SER A 48 5.12 5.35 17.25
C SER A 48 3.71 5.06 16.77
N ILE A 49 3.54 3.93 16.09
CA ILE A 49 2.26 3.45 15.57
C ILE A 49 2.03 2.05 16.11
N ARG A 50 0.86 1.80 16.68
CA ARG A 50 0.43 0.48 17.15
C ARG A 50 -0.98 0.15 16.70
N PHE A 51 -1.22 -1.13 16.46
CA PHE A 51 -2.50 -1.67 16.05
C PHE A 51 -3.03 -2.58 17.16
N GLU A 52 -4.35 -2.56 17.35
CA GLU A 52 -5.01 -3.46 18.30
C GLU A 52 -6.32 -3.94 17.70
N VAL A 53 -6.52 -5.24 17.62
CA VAL A 53 -7.81 -5.86 17.34
C VAL A 53 -8.43 -6.36 18.62
N VAL A 54 -9.70 -6.03 18.82
CA VAL A 54 -10.46 -6.39 20.01
C VAL A 54 -11.36 -7.57 19.68
N PRO A 55 -11.19 -8.73 20.33
CA PRO A 55 -12.04 -9.89 20.09
C PRO A 55 -13.49 -9.65 20.53
N ALA A 56 -14.42 -10.27 19.82
CA ALA A 56 -15.81 -10.35 20.23
C ALA A 56 -15.99 -11.21 21.49
N ASP A 57 -17.09 -11.05 22.21
CA ASP A 57 -17.35 -11.75 23.48
C ASP A 57 -17.75 -13.24 23.29
N LYS A 58 -17.39 -13.83 22.15
CA LYS A 58 -17.65 -15.23 21.77
C LYS A 58 -16.38 -16.09 21.92
N ALA A 59 -16.55 -17.42 21.90
CA ALA A 59 -15.42 -18.33 21.89
C ALA A 59 -14.63 -18.18 20.57
N LEU A 60 -13.33 -17.90 20.70
CA LEU A 60 -12.37 -17.85 19.59
C LEU A 60 -11.78 -19.24 19.34
N SER A 61 -11.53 -19.58 18.07
CA SER A 61 -10.69 -20.73 17.73
C SER A 61 -9.24 -20.49 18.18
N SER A 62 -8.42 -21.54 18.21
CA SER A 62 -6.98 -21.37 18.51
C SER A 62 -6.28 -20.52 17.44
N GLU A 63 -6.64 -20.72 16.17
CA GLU A 63 -6.09 -19.97 15.04
C GLU A 63 -6.46 -18.49 15.11
N ASP A 64 -7.71 -18.17 15.48
CA ASP A 64 -8.13 -16.78 15.69
C ASP A 64 -7.34 -16.10 16.82
N LYS A 65 -7.08 -16.82 17.92
CA LYS A 65 -6.29 -16.28 19.04
C LYS A 65 -4.85 -16.01 18.62
N GLU A 66 -4.22 -16.94 17.92
CA GLU A 66 -2.87 -16.77 17.40
C GLU A 66 -2.78 -15.57 16.46
N ALA A 67 -3.73 -15.42 15.53
CA ALA A 67 -3.79 -14.27 14.63
C ALA A 67 -4.03 -12.94 15.36
N ILE A 68 -4.90 -12.92 16.37
CA ILE A 68 -5.17 -11.73 17.19
C ILE A 68 -3.96 -11.33 18.01
N ASP A 69 -3.31 -12.28 18.69
CA ASP A 69 -2.10 -12.04 19.46
C ASP A 69 -0.98 -11.52 18.56
N LEU A 70 -0.90 -12.06 17.33
CA LEU A 70 0.02 -11.59 16.31
C LEU A 70 -0.20 -10.12 15.97
N ILE A 71 -1.41 -9.76 15.57
CA ILE A 71 -1.75 -8.40 15.15
C ILE A 71 -1.53 -7.42 16.30
N ASN A 72 -1.94 -7.79 17.52
CA ASN A 72 -1.79 -6.96 18.72
C ASN A 72 -0.34 -6.76 19.16
N SER A 73 0.57 -7.62 18.70
CA SER A 73 2.00 -7.49 18.95
C SER A 73 2.71 -6.57 17.95
N LEU A 74 2.05 -6.17 16.87
CA LEU A 74 2.63 -5.34 15.83
C LEU A 74 2.68 -3.87 16.25
N SER A 75 3.89 -3.30 16.25
CA SER A 75 4.07 -1.85 16.33
C SER A 75 5.21 -1.38 15.44
N LEU A 76 5.11 -0.16 14.93
CA LEU A 76 6.16 0.53 14.20
C LEU A 76 6.67 1.67 15.07
N ASN A 77 7.94 1.61 15.45
CA ASN A 77 8.62 2.69 16.14
C ASN A 77 9.57 3.37 15.16
N ILE A 78 9.42 4.68 15.01
CA ILE A 78 10.29 5.57 14.25
C ILE A 78 11.10 6.35 15.27
N ASP A 79 12.35 5.91 15.48
CA ASP A 79 13.26 6.52 16.45
C ASP A 79 13.73 7.89 15.93
N HIS A 80 13.99 7.99 14.62
CA HIS A 80 14.41 9.22 13.97
C HIS A 80 14.00 9.25 12.51
N ALA A 81 13.22 10.24 12.12
CA ALA A 81 12.95 10.58 10.73
C ALA A 81 13.46 11.99 10.44
N ILE A 82 13.94 12.18 9.21
CA ILE A 82 14.51 13.43 8.74
C ILE A 82 13.88 13.75 7.40
N VAL A 83 13.24 14.91 7.32
CA VAL A 83 12.86 15.55 6.06
C VAL A 83 13.94 16.59 5.77
N GLU A 84 14.78 16.34 4.77
CA GLU A 84 15.84 17.27 4.35
C GLU A 84 15.28 18.37 3.43
N ASP A 85 14.41 17.97 2.50
CA ASP A 85 13.68 18.84 1.58
C ASP A 85 12.38 18.15 1.12
N SER A 86 11.66 18.75 0.16
CA SER A 86 10.38 18.23 -0.35
C SER A 86 10.46 16.84 -0.99
N ASN A 87 11.65 16.41 -1.41
CA ASN A 87 11.86 15.16 -2.13
C ASN A 87 12.75 14.18 -1.36
N THR A 88 13.55 14.65 -0.40
CA THR A 88 14.55 13.86 0.31
C THR A 88 14.16 13.58 1.75
N VAL A 89 13.90 12.30 2.06
CA VAL A 89 13.46 11.84 3.38
C VAL A 89 14.29 10.63 3.82
N SER A 90 14.54 10.50 5.12
CA SER A 90 15.05 9.25 5.71
C SER A 90 14.34 8.93 7.01
N MET A 91 14.28 7.65 7.36
CA MET A 91 13.63 7.14 8.55
C MET A 91 14.40 5.94 9.09
N GLN A 92 14.71 5.97 10.37
CA GLN A 92 15.32 4.88 11.12
C GLN A 92 14.42 4.50 12.29
N GLY A 93 14.27 3.20 12.49
CA GLY A 93 13.38 2.70 13.50
C GLY A 93 13.33 1.19 13.54
N SER A 94 12.17 0.66 13.91
CA SER A 94 11.97 -0.78 14.01
C SER A 94 10.51 -1.19 13.94
N VAL A 95 10.28 -2.37 13.37
CA VAL A 95 9.02 -3.09 13.50
C VAL A 95 9.16 -4.04 14.68
N HIS A 96 8.20 -3.98 15.59
CA HIS A 96 8.06 -4.96 16.65
C HIS A 96 7.01 -5.98 16.25
N TYR A 97 7.30 -7.24 16.58
CA TYR A 97 6.44 -8.38 16.30
C TYR A 97 6.67 -9.41 17.40
N SER A 98 5.61 -9.79 18.10
CA SER A 98 5.68 -10.58 19.33
C SER A 98 6.67 -9.95 20.33
N ASP A 99 7.66 -10.71 20.78
CA ASP A 99 8.75 -10.27 21.66
C ASP A 99 9.97 -9.74 20.90
N LYS A 100 9.87 -9.63 19.57
CA LYS A 100 11.02 -9.41 18.70
C LYS A 100 11.01 -8.01 18.10
N LYS A 101 12.21 -7.48 17.86
CA LYS A 101 12.46 -6.15 17.29
C LYS A 101 13.26 -6.31 16.01
N VAL A 102 12.73 -5.81 14.90
CA VAL A 102 13.38 -5.81 13.58
C VAL A 102 13.76 -4.38 13.22
N PRO A 103 15.05 -4.02 13.26
CA PRO A 103 15.50 -2.72 12.77
C PRO A 103 15.16 -2.50 11.29
N LEU A 104 14.79 -1.27 10.97
CA LEU A 104 14.55 -0.82 9.60
C LEU A 104 15.22 0.53 9.36
N HIS A 105 15.69 0.73 8.13
CA HIS A 105 16.19 2.00 7.63
C HIS A 105 15.59 2.25 6.25
N LEU A 106 14.85 3.34 6.11
CA LEU A 106 14.24 3.79 4.88
C LEU A 106 14.87 5.11 4.45
N SER A 107 15.07 5.29 3.15
CA SER A 107 15.38 6.59 2.57
C SER A 107 14.68 6.75 1.23
N MET A 108 14.19 7.95 0.96
CA MET A 108 13.53 8.31 -0.28
C MET A 108 14.19 9.55 -0.86
N ASP A 109 14.37 9.56 -2.17
CA ASP A 109 14.66 10.77 -2.95
C ASP A 109 13.85 10.77 -4.25
N ALA A 110 14.08 11.75 -5.13
CA ALA A 110 13.36 11.88 -6.40
C ALA A 110 13.47 10.63 -7.32
N LYS A 111 14.45 9.75 -7.12
CA LYS A 111 14.62 8.53 -7.94
C LYS A 111 13.83 7.35 -7.40
N GLY A 112 13.45 7.36 -6.13
CA GLY A 112 12.75 6.26 -5.51
C GLY A 112 13.02 6.10 -4.01
N MET A 113 12.46 5.01 -3.48
CA MET A 113 12.50 4.66 -2.07
C MET A 113 13.33 3.39 -1.87
N ALA A 114 14.34 3.47 -1.02
CA ALA A 114 15.14 2.34 -0.58
C ALA A 114 14.75 1.94 0.85
N ILE A 115 14.55 0.65 1.09
CA ILE A 115 14.18 0.07 2.38
C ILE A 115 15.17 -1.04 2.73
N GLN A 116 15.99 -0.82 3.74
CA GLN A 116 16.86 -1.82 4.35
C GLN A 116 16.18 -2.37 5.60
N LEU A 117 15.96 -3.69 5.61
CA LEU A 117 15.54 -4.44 6.79
C LEU A 117 16.72 -5.22 7.35
N ASP A 118 16.76 -5.39 8.66
CA ASP A 118 17.78 -6.23 9.28
C ASP A 118 17.73 -7.67 8.73
N GLY A 119 18.90 -8.22 8.44
CA GLY A 119 19.06 -9.53 7.79
C GLY A 119 18.84 -9.56 6.27
N ALA A 120 18.42 -8.46 5.61
CA ALA A 120 18.37 -8.40 4.15
C ALA A 120 19.76 -8.15 3.54
N LYS A 121 20.13 -8.94 2.53
CA LYS A 121 21.41 -8.88 1.80
C LYS A 121 21.52 -7.64 0.92
N GLN A 122 20.40 -7.25 0.32
CA GLN A 122 20.25 -6.03 -0.47
C GLN A 122 19.00 -5.27 0.00
N PRO A 123 19.02 -3.94 -0.03
CA PRO A 123 17.83 -3.15 0.22
C PRO A 123 16.78 -3.40 -0.86
N PHE A 124 15.51 -3.36 -0.46
CA PHE A 124 14.38 -3.29 -1.38
C PHE A 124 14.33 -1.88 -1.96
N TYR A 125 14.01 -1.78 -3.25
CA TYR A 125 13.94 -0.50 -3.93
C TYR A 125 12.63 -0.38 -4.70
N LEU A 126 11.90 0.70 -4.45
CA LEU A 126 10.74 1.11 -5.21
C LEU A 126 11.20 2.23 -6.13
N SER A 127 11.47 1.90 -7.39
CA SER A 127 11.82 2.91 -8.38
C SER A 127 10.64 3.84 -8.61
N MET A 128 10.89 5.14 -8.49
CA MET A 128 9.93 6.19 -8.87
C MET A 128 10.34 6.86 -10.18
N ASP A 129 11.26 6.23 -10.92
CA ASP A 129 11.60 6.66 -12.27
C ASP A 129 10.41 6.39 -13.19
N THR A 130 9.55 7.39 -13.34
CA THR A 130 8.40 7.38 -14.24
C THR A 130 8.79 7.79 -15.64
N THR A 131 10.08 7.86 -15.99
CA THR A 131 10.49 8.23 -17.34
C THR A 131 10.05 7.15 -18.33
N VAL A 132 8.99 7.46 -19.07
CA VAL A 132 8.54 6.63 -20.18
C VAL A 132 9.27 7.09 -21.43
N PRO A 133 9.99 6.23 -22.17
CA PRO A 133 10.63 6.61 -23.43
C PRO A 133 9.63 7.27 -24.39
N GLY A 134 9.89 8.53 -24.74
CA GLY A 134 9.01 9.32 -25.61
C GLY A 134 8.05 10.27 -24.87
N MET A 135 7.96 10.22 -23.54
CA MET A 135 7.25 11.25 -22.76
C MET A 135 8.13 12.46 -22.47
N PRO A 136 7.56 13.68 -22.45
CA PRO A 136 8.26 14.89 -22.02
C PRO A 136 8.50 14.90 -20.51
N ASP A 137 9.54 15.62 -20.08
CA ASP A 137 9.80 15.88 -18.65
C ASP A 137 8.78 16.89 -18.11
N THR A 138 8.02 16.49 -17.10
CA THR A 138 6.95 17.30 -16.49
C THR A 138 7.34 17.91 -15.15
N SER A 139 8.58 17.72 -14.69
CA SER A 139 9.07 18.21 -13.39
C SER A 139 8.92 19.73 -13.21
N GLN A 140 8.98 20.49 -14.30
CA GLN A 140 8.80 21.95 -14.29
C GLN A 140 7.40 22.41 -13.79
N TYR A 141 6.40 21.53 -13.81
CA TYR A 141 5.03 21.82 -13.38
C TYR A 141 4.75 21.44 -11.92
N GLU A 142 5.66 20.72 -11.25
CA GLU A 142 5.45 20.18 -9.90
C GLU A 142 5.08 21.28 -8.89
N GLN A 143 5.80 22.40 -8.89
CA GLN A 143 5.53 23.50 -7.97
C GLN A 143 4.14 24.12 -8.19
N ALA A 144 3.73 24.29 -9.46
CA ALA A 144 2.41 24.83 -9.78
C ALA A 144 1.30 23.90 -9.29
N ILE A 145 1.49 22.58 -9.45
CA ILE A 145 0.55 21.57 -8.94
C ILE A 145 0.51 21.58 -7.40
N GLN A 146 1.66 21.66 -6.73
CA GLN A 146 1.71 21.76 -5.27
C GLN A 146 0.97 23.01 -4.76
N ASP A 147 1.12 24.15 -5.45
CA ASP A 147 0.40 25.37 -5.11
C ASP A 147 -1.11 25.21 -5.27
N VAL A 148 -1.57 24.53 -6.33
CA VAL A 148 -2.99 24.18 -6.53
C VAL A 148 -3.49 23.28 -5.41
N VAL A 149 -2.74 22.23 -5.04
CA VAL A 149 -3.09 21.34 -3.94
C VAL A 149 -3.23 22.11 -2.63
N LYS A 150 -2.30 23.03 -2.34
CA LYS A 150 -2.37 23.86 -1.13
C LYS A 150 -3.59 24.78 -1.11
N LYS A 151 -3.92 25.40 -2.24
CA LYS A 151 -5.11 26.26 -2.37
C LYS A 151 -6.40 25.44 -2.23
N ALA A 152 -6.46 24.26 -2.85
CA ALA A 152 -7.57 23.33 -2.71
C ALA A 152 -7.73 22.86 -1.25
N ALA A 153 -6.64 22.51 -0.58
CA ALA A 153 -6.64 22.17 0.84
C ALA A 153 -7.14 23.34 1.69
N GLY A 154 -6.72 24.57 1.39
CA GLY A 154 -7.22 25.79 2.04
C GLY A 154 -8.72 26.01 1.85
N LEU A 155 -9.25 25.72 0.66
CA LEU A 155 -10.69 25.78 0.39
C LEU A 155 -11.45 24.71 1.19
N VAL A 156 -10.98 23.46 1.18
CA VAL A 156 -11.58 22.37 1.96
C VAL A 156 -11.58 22.70 3.45
N LEU A 157 -10.44 23.11 4.00
CA LEU A 157 -10.26 23.56 5.39
C LEU A 157 -11.09 24.79 5.74
N LYS A 158 -11.54 25.60 4.78
CA LYS A 158 -12.40 26.74 5.05
C LYS A 158 -13.84 26.32 5.28
N HIS A 159 -14.27 25.22 4.64
CA HIS A 159 -15.68 24.81 4.60
C HIS A 159 -16.01 23.62 5.50
N PHE A 160 -15.01 22.96 6.08
CA PHE A 160 -15.21 21.79 6.92
C PHE A 160 -15.92 22.17 8.24
N PRO A 161 -16.93 21.41 8.70
CA PRO A 161 -17.55 21.70 9.99
C PRO A 161 -16.61 21.39 11.15
N ASN A 162 -16.72 22.12 12.25
CA ASN A 162 -16.03 21.75 13.48
C ASN A 162 -16.73 20.56 14.14
N PRO A 163 -15.99 19.63 14.76
CA PRO A 163 -16.59 18.59 15.56
C PRO A 163 -17.21 19.18 16.83
N SER A 164 -18.23 18.50 17.34
CA SER A 164 -18.97 18.85 18.56
C SER A 164 -18.09 18.81 19.80
N LYS A 165 -17.08 17.95 19.83
CA LYS A 165 -16.07 17.88 20.88
C LYS A 165 -14.74 18.42 20.37
N VAL A 166 -14.54 19.72 20.56
CA VAL A 166 -13.27 20.40 20.32
C VAL A 166 -12.90 21.26 21.52
N SER A 167 -11.63 21.23 21.92
CA SER A 167 -11.12 22.13 22.96
C SER A 167 -9.72 22.61 22.62
N VAL A 168 -9.43 23.85 23.03
CA VAL A 168 -8.12 24.47 22.87
C VAL A 168 -7.68 25.05 24.20
N LYS A 169 -6.47 24.71 24.63
CA LYS A 169 -5.89 25.22 25.88
C LYS A 169 -4.37 25.41 25.74
N PRO A 170 -3.79 26.43 26.37
CA PRO A 170 -2.34 26.51 26.51
C PRO A 170 -1.85 25.40 27.45
N VAL A 171 -0.70 24.81 27.13
CA VAL A 171 -0.06 23.76 27.91
C VAL A 171 1.46 23.91 27.84
N GLN A 172 2.17 23.36 28.83
CA GLN A 172 3.61 23.20 28.75
C GLN A 172 3.93 21.71 28.62
N GLU A 173 4.58 21.33 27.53
CA GLU A 173 4.88 19.93 27.21
C GLU A 173 6.32 19.79 26.72
N LYS A 174 6.84 18.56 26.80
CA LYS A 174 8.18 18.25 26.27
C LYS A 174 8.10 17.77 24.83
N VAL A 175 9.02 18.25 24.00
CA VAL A 175 9.25 17.84 22.61
C VAL A 175 10.73 17.56 22.45
N ASN A 176 11.10 16.32 22.12
CA ASN A 176 12.50 15.88 22.08
C ASN A 176 13.31 16.28 23.33
N GLY A 177 12.69 16.15 24.51
CA GLY A 177 13.28 16.51 25.80
C GLY A 177 13.28 18.01 26.16
N GLU A 178 13.01 18.91 25.22
CA GLU A 178 12.90 20.36 25.45
C GLU A 178 11.48 20.74 25.90
N SER A 179 11.36 21.58 26.94
CA SER A 179 10.06 22.06 27.43
C SER A 179 9.59 23.27 26.63
N LEU A 180 8.44 23.16 25.97
CA LEU A 180 7.85 24.21 25.15
C LEU A 180 6.49 24.65 25.71
N ASN A 181 6.17 25.92 25.55
CA ASN A 181 4.79 26.40 25.73
C ASN A 181 4.05 26.19 24.41
N LEU A 182 3.00 25.38 24.45
CA LEU A 182 2.25 24.94 23.28
C LEU A 182 0.77 25.27 23.44
N THR A 183 0.07 25.33 22.31
CA THR A 183 -1.38 25.35 22.26
C THR A 183 -1.87 23.95 21.93
N HIS A 184 -2.56 23.31 22.87
CA HIS A 184 -3.12 21.97 22.72
C HIS A 184 -4.54 22.06 22.17
N LEU A 185 -4.72 21.55 20.95
CA LEU A 185 -6.01 21.29 20.30
C LEU A 185 -6.37 19.82 20.51
N GLN A 186 -7.51 19.57 21.12
CA GLN A 186 -8.07 18.23 21.28
C GLN A 186 -9.40 18.15 20.52
N MET A 187 -9.57 17.10 19.73
CA MET A 187 -10.78 16.83 18.97
C MET A 187 -11.21 15.38 19.16
N GLU A 188 -12.52 15.16 19.25
CA GLU A 188 -13.11 13.83 19.27
C GLU A 188 -14.30 13.80 18.32
N LEU A 189 -14.34 12.81 17.44
CA LEU A 189 -15.43 12.57 16.49
C LEU A 189 -15.94 11.15 16.66
N THR A 190 -17.24 10.95 16.47
CA THR A 190 -17.82 9.60 16.32
C THR A 190 -18.05 9.27 14.85
N GLY A 191 -18.21 8.00 14.51
CA GLY A 191 -18.59 7.57 13.15
C GLY A 191 -19.89 8.23 12.67
N GLU A 192 -20.85 8.40 13.58
CA GLU A 192 -22.15 9.03 13.30
C GLU A 192 -21.98 10.52 13.00
N GLU A 193 -21.14 11.19 13.77
CA GLU A 193 -20.81 12.60 13.56
C GLU A 193 -20.10 12.82 12.22
N ILE A 194 -19.13 11.97 11.87
CA ILE A 194 -18.42 12.05 10.58
C ILE A 194 -19.40 11.95 9.42
N LEU A 195 -20.34 10.99 9.43
CA LEU A 195 -21.38 10.92 8.40
C LEU A 195 -22.20 12.21 8.35
N ASN A 196 -22.68 12.67 9.51
CA ASN A 196 -23.53 13.86 9.58
C ASN A 196 -22.81 15.17 9.20
N MET A 197 -21.48 15.19 9.17
CA MET A 197 -20.66 16.35 8.76
C MET A 197 -20.53 16.49 7.24
N VAL A 198 -20.72 15.42 6.45
CA VAL A 198 -20.48 15.42 4.99
C VAL A 198 -21.41 16.38 4.24
N LYS A 199 -22.72 16.33 4.53
CA LYS A 199 -23.70 17.20 3.86
C LYS A 199 -23.50 18.68 4.20
N PRO A 200 -23.38 19.09 5.47
CA PRO A 200 -23.06 20.49 5.82
C PRO A 200 -21.76 21.00 5.19
N PHE A 201 -20.72 20.14 5.10
CA PHE A 201 -19.49 20.48 4.39
C PHE A 201 -19.75 20.77 2.92
N ALA A 202 -20.41 19.86 2.21
CA ALA A 202 -20.73 20.01 0.80
C ALA A 202 -21.62 21.22 0.52
N GLU A 203 -22.65 21.45 1.34
CA GLU A 203 -23.52 22.64 1.25
C GLU A 203 -22.78 23.96 1.53
N SER A 204 -21.78 23.93 2.42
CA SER A 204 -20.92 25.07 2.71
C SER A 204 -20.01 25.38 1.52
N LEU A 205 -19.39 24.36 0.94
CA LEU A 205 -18.53 24.46 -0.23
C LEU A 205 -19.30 24.94 -1.48
N LEU A 206 -20.52 24.43 -1.68
CA LEU A 206 -21.41 24.82 -2.79
C LEU A 206 -21.70 26.33 -2.81
N LYS A 207 -21.70 26.99 -1.65
CA LYS A 207 -21.94 28.43 -1.52
C LYS A 207 -20.71 29.28 -1.85
N ASP A 208 -19.51 28.70 -1.97
CA ASP A 208 -18.28 29.42 -2.29
C ASP A 208 -17.91 29.30 -3.77
N GLU A 209 -18.75 29.92 -4.62
CA GLU A 209 -18.53 30.00 -6.07
C GLU A 209 -17.14 30.57 -6.40
N ALA A 210 -16.71 31.62 -5.70
CA ALA A 210 -15.44 32.27 -5.96
C ALA A 210 -14.25 31.36 -5.64
N GLY A 211 -14.29 30.66 -4.49
CA GLY A 211 -13.27 29.70 -4.10
C GLY A 211 -13.17 28.52 -5.06
N LEU A 212 -14.32 27.96 -5.47
CA LEU A 212 -14.38 26.86 -6.45
C LEU A 212 -13.82 27.28 -7.81
N LYS A 213 -14.27 28.41 -8.37
CA LYS A 213 -13.76 28.93 -9.65
C LYS A 213 -12.26 29.24 -9.59
N GLN A 214 -11.78 29.74 -8.45
CA GLN A 214 -10.36 30.01 -8.26
C GLN A 214 -9.52 28.73 -8.32
N VAL A 215 -9.89 27.69 -7.57
CA VAL A 215 -9.16 26.41 -7.58
C VAL A 215 -9.19 25.76 -8.97
N ILE A 216 -10.33 25.80 -9.66
CA ILE A 216 -10.45 25.28 -11.03
C ILE A 216 -9.56 26.07 -11.99
N GLY A 217 -9.54 27.40 -11.90
CA GLY A 217 -8.69 28.26 -12.73
C GLY A 217 -7.20 28.06 -12.47
N ASP A 218 -6.80 27.91 -11.21
CA ASP A 218 -5.42 27.61 -10.83
C ASP A 218 -5.01 26.21 -11.31
N ALA A 219 -5.90 25.21 -11.21
CA ALA A 219 -5.67 23.87 -11.72
C ALA A 219 -5.53 23.85 -13.25
N TYR A 220 -6.35 24.63 -13.96
CA TYR A 220 -6.22 24.82 -15.40
C TYR A 220 -4.83 25.36 -15.76
N ASP A 221 -4.36 26.42 -15.09
CA ASP A 221 -3.04 27.00 -15.36
C ASP A 221 -1.88 26.03 -15.09
N ALA A 222 -2.02 25.17 -14.07
CA ALA A 222 -0.98 24.23 -13.69
C ALA A 222 -0.95 22.95 -14.56
N ILE A 223 -2.12 22.40 -14.89
CA ILE A 223 -2.26 21.07 -15.50
C ILE A 223 -2.41 21.16 -17.01
N TYR A 224 -3.12 22.16 -17.55
CA TYR A 224 -3.35 22.25 -18.99
C TYR A 224 -2.06 22.31 -19.81
N PRO A 225 -1.04 23.14 -19.47
CA PRO A 225 0.22 23.16 -20.22
C PRO A 225 0.97 21.82 -20.14
N MET A 226 0.87 21.10 -19.01
CA MET A 226 1.45 19.77 -18.88
C MET A 226 0.77 18.79 -19.84
N MET A 227 -0.56 18.77 -19.86
CA MET A 227 -1.32 17.88 -20.76
C MET A 227 -1.02 18.18 -22.22
N THR A 228 -0.99 19.46 -22.62
CA THR A 228 -0.61 19.87 -23.99
C THR A 228 0.78 19.34 -24.35
N SER A 229 1.77 19.48 -23.45
CA SER A 229 3.13 18.98 -23.72
C SER A 229 3.16 17.46 -23.94
N ILE A 230 2.33 16.71 -23.20
CA ILE A 230 2.21 15.26 -23.33
C ILE A 230 1.51 14.90 -24.64
N GLY A 231 0.39 15.52 -24.97
CA GLY A 231 -0.33 15.25 -26.23
C GLY A 231 0.53 15.56 -27.46
N GLU A 232 1.27 16.67 -27.45
CA GLU A 232 2.23 17.00 -28.52
C GLU A 232 3.25 15.86 -28.73
N ALA A 233 3.72 15.21 -27.65
CA ALA A 233 4.64 14.08 -27.74
C ALA A 233 4.00 12.82 -28.36
N TYR A 234 2.68 12.68 -28.26
CA TYR A 234 1.90 11.60 -28.89
C TYR A 234 1.31 12.00 -30.26
N GLY A 235 1.52 13.23 -30.71
CA GLY A 235 0.90 13.77 -31.93
C GLY A 235 -0.62 13.93 -31.79
N GLU A 236 -1.11 14.11 -30.57
CA GLU A 236 -2.51 14.36 -30.23
C GLU A 236 -2.69 15.81 -29.79
N ASP A 237 -3.67 16.50 -30.38
CA ASP A 237 -4.08 17.80 -29.89
C ASP A 237 -4.92 17.62 -28.61
N VAL A 238 -4.46 18.19 -27.50
CA VAL A 238 -5.21 18.17 -26.24
C VAL A 238 -6.21 19.31 -26.23
N GLU A 239 -7.48 18.97 -26.43
CA GLU A 239 -8.61 19.86 -26.16
C GLU A 239 -9.34 19.37 -24.90
N LEU A 240 -9.37 20.18 -23.84
CA LEU A 240 -10.14 19.86 -22.63
C LEU A 240 -11.65 19.94 -22.89
N LEU A 241 -12.08 20.97 -23.63
CA LEU A 241 -13.44 21.21 -24.10
C LEU A 241 -13.36 21.85 -25.50
N PRO A 242 -14.31 21.57 -26.41
CA PRO A 242 -14.29 22.10 -27.77
C PRO A 242 -14.39 23.63 -27.76
N GLN A 243 -13.24 24.30 -28.01
CA GLN A 243 -12.96 25.73 -28.07
C GLN A 243 -13.71 26.65 -27.10
N GLU A 244 -12.97 27.33 -26.23
CA GLU A 244 -13.18 28.75 -25.86
C GLU A 244 -12.06 29.22 -24.91
N SER A 245 -12.05 30.51 -24.53
CA SER A 245 -11.02 31.12 -23.66
C SER A 245 -10.91 30.41 -22.30
N LYS A 246 -9.83 30.66 -21.55
CA LYS A 246 -9.64 30.11 -20.19
C LYS A 246 -10.88 30.35 -19.32
N GLU A 247 -11.47 31.54 -19.41
CA GLU A 247 -12.62 31.96 -18.63
C GLU A 247 -13.85 31.06 -18.89
N GLU A 248 -14.08 30.68 -20.13
CA GLU A 248 -15.19 29.82 -20.57
C GLU A 248 -14.96 28.35 -20.17
N VAL A 249 -13.71 27.86 -20.25
CA VAL A 249 -13.33 26.53 -19.75
C VAL A 249 -13.54 26.45 -18.23
N VAL A 250 -13.07 27.45 -17.49
CA VAL A 250 -13.25 27.52 -16.03
C VAL A 250 -14.72 27.60 -15.65
N ALA A 251 -15.52 28.40 -16.36
CA ALA A 251 -16.97 28.48 -16.14
C ALA A 251 -17.65 27.12 -16.40
N SER A 252 -17.31 26.44 -17.49
CA SER A 252 -17.88 25.14 -17.83
C SER A 252 -17.53 24.05 -16.81
N LEU A 253 -16.25 23.99 -16.40
CA LEU A 253 -15.80 23.06 -15.36
C LEU A 253 -16.44 23.37 -14.01
N TYR A 254 -16.63 24.66 -13.68
CA TYR A 254 -17.35 25.06 -12.49
C TYR A 254 -18.80 24.57 -12.51
N GLU A 255 -19.53 24.74 -13.61
CA GLU A 255 -20.92 24.25 -13.71
C GLU A 255 -21.00 22.72 -13.55
N ILE A 256 -20.02 21.98 -14.06
CA ILE A 256 -19.93 20.52 -13.87
C ILE A 256 -19.72 20.18 -12.39
N VAL A 257 -18.73 20.81 -11.74
CA VAL A 257 -18.41 20.56 -10.32
C VAL A 257 -19.58 20.98 -9.42
N HIS A 258 -20.13 22.17 -9.65
CA HIS A 258 -21.27 22.70 -8.91
C HIS A 258 -22.51 21.82 -9.10
N GLY A 259 -22.80 21.39 -10.34
CA GLY A 259 -23.90 20.48 -10.65
C GLY A 259 -23.77 19.13 -9.94
N ALA A 260 -22.59 18.51 -10.00
CA ALA A 260 -22.31 17.25 -9.30
C ALA A 260 -22.41 17.40 -7.77
N LEU A 261 -21.91 18.51 -7.21
CA LEU A 261 -22.00 18.80 -5.78
C LEU A 261 -23.45 19.07 -5.35
N THR A 262 -24.24 19.75 -6.20
CA THR A 262 -25.68 19.98 -5.98
C THR A 262 -26.41 18.65 -5.93
N GLU A 263 -26.25 17.81 -6.97
CA GLU A 263 -26.87 16.48 -7.06
C GLU A 263 -26.47 15.62 -5.85
N PHE A 264 -25.20 15.63 -5.46
CA PHE A 264 -24.72 14.95 -4.27
C PHE A 264 -25.43 15.44 -3.00
N THR A 265 -25.54 16.76 -2.79
CA THR A 265 -26.19 17.32 -1.59
C THR A 265 -27.70 17.05 -1.54
N GLU A 266 -28.39 17.11 -2.68
CA GLU A 266 -29.83 16.87 -2.78
C GLU A 266 -30.18 15.40 -2.49
N ASN A 267 -29.36 14.47 -2.98
CA ASN A 267 -29.58 13.03 -2.83
C ASN A 267 -28.83 12.41 -1.64
N TYR A 268 -28.10 13.21 -0.85
CA TYR A 268 -27.20 12.71 0.19
C TYR A 268 -27.90 11.78 1.19
N ASP A 269 -29.10 12.16 1.67
CA ASP A 269 -29.78 11.37 2.69
C ASP A 269 -30.26 10.02 2.16
N GLU A 270 -30.76 9.97 0.92
CA GLU A 270 -31.13 8.71 0.25
C GLU A 270 -29.89 7.85 -0.04
N GLN A 271 -28.82 8.45 -0.56
CA GLN A 271 -27.56 7.73 -0.83
C GLN A 271 -26.90 7.20 0.44
N LYS A 272 -26.99 7.95 1.54
CA LYS A 272 -26.53 7.53 2.86
C LYS A 272 -27.33 6.33 3.35
N GLU A 273 -28.66 6.36 3.26
CA GLU A 273 -29.51 5.22 3.62
C GLU A 273 -29.20 3.98 2.76
N GLN A 274 -29.10 4.15 1.44
CA GLN A 274 -28.73 3.07 0.52
C GLN A 274 -27.34 2.48 0.85
N LEU A 275 -26.34 3.34 1.12
CA LEU A 275 -24.99 2.90 1.51
C LEU A 275 -25.03 2.05 2.80
N LEU A 276 -25.84 2.44 3.77
CA LEU A 276 -25.99 1.71 5.02
C LEU A 276 -26.67 0.34 4.80
N GLU A 277 -27.69 0.27 3.94
CA GLU A 277 -28.37 -0.97 3.57
C GLU A 277 -27.49 -1.93 2.76
N GLU A 278 -26.71 -1.43 1.80
CA GLU A 278 -25.83 -2.24 0.93
C GLU A 278 -24.63 -2.84 1.67
N LEU A 279 -24.29 -2.29 2.83
CA LEU A 279 -23.16 -2.71 3.65
C LEU A 279 -23.64 -3.25 5.00
N PRO A 280 -24.01 -4.56 5.10
CA PRO A 280 -24.43 -5.16 6.36
C PRO A 280 -23.41 -4.91 7.48
N GLY A 281 -23.88 -4.31 8.58
CA GLY A 281 -23.05 -3.95 9.73
C GLY A 281 -22.35 -2.58 9.64
N SER A 282 -22.61 -1.81 8.58
CA SER A 282 -22.19 -0.41 8.43
C SER A 282 -22.69 0.48 9.58
N GLU A 283 -23.89 0.23 10.12
CA GLU A 283 -24.42 0.93 11.29
C GLU A 283 -23.51 0.81 12.51
N THR A 284 -22.82 -0.34 12.68
CA THR A 284 -21.83 -0.51 13.73
C THR A 284 -20.58 0.30 13.43
N VAL A 285 -20.10 0.24 12.18
CA VAL A 285 -18.90 0.94 11.71
C VAL A 285 -19.04 2.46 11.76
N PHE A 286 -20.18 3.01 11.37
CA PHE A 286 -20.46 4.44 11.42
C PHE A 286 -21.28 4.81 12.67
N GLY A 287 -21.29 3.94 13.67
CA GLY A 287 -21.98 4.18 14.94
C GLY A 287 -21.15 5.02 15.90
N LYS A 288 -21.73 5.27 17.07
CA LYS A 288 -21.12 6.01 18.18
C LYS A 288 -19.86 5.35 18.79
N ASP A 289 -19.72 4.03 18.62
CA ASP A 289 -18.61 3.25 19.19
C ASP A 289 -17.37 3.24 18.26
N THR A 290 -17.53 3.73 17.03
CA THR A 290 -16.41 4.17 16.21
C THR A 290 -16.07 5.60 16.61
N THR A 291 -14.84 5.81 17.07
CA THR A 291 -14.37 7.10 17.59
C THR A 291 -13.02 7.44 17.01
N LEU A 292 -12.82 8.70 16.65
CA LEU A 292 -11.52 9.26 16.30
C LEU A 292 -11.20 10.37 17.30
N LYS A 293 -10.09 10.21 18.03
CA LYS A 293 -9.53 11.25 18.89
C LYS A 293 -8.25 11.76 18.28
N LEU A 294 -8.10 13.07 18.25
CA LEU A 294 -6.95 13.76 17.71
C LEU A 294 -6.45 14.80 18.73
N ASP A 295 -5.16 14.75 19.01
CA ASP A 295 -4.47 15.72 19.83
C ASP A 295 -3.36 16.36 19.00
N TYR A 296 -3.36 17.69 18.90
CA TYR A 296 -2.33 18.46 18.21
C TYR A 296 -1.78 19.53 19.14
N TYR A 297 -0.46 19.72 19.13
CA TYR A 297 0.22 20.70 19.96
C TYR A 297 1.01 21.64 19.06
N PHE A 298 0.61 22.90 19.04
CA PHE A 298 1.19 23.92 18.17
C PHE A 298 2.09 24.87 18.94
N ASP A 299 3.22 25.27 18.35
CA ASP A 299 4.03 26.38 18.87
C ASP A 299 3.45 27.76 18.50
N GLU A 300 4.10 28.84 18.93
CA GLU A 300 3.68 30.21 18.64
C GLU A 300 3.69 30.56 17.15
N GLN A 301 4.46 29.83 16.34
CA GLN A 301 4.51 29.97 14.88
C GLN A 301 3.46 29.08 14.18
N LEU A 302 2.61 28.38 14.94
CA LEU A 302 1.61 27.43 14.48
C LEU A 302 2.19 26.16 13.84
N ASN A 303 3.47 25.84 14.09
CA ASN A 303 3.99 24.54 13.68
C ASN A 303 3.47 23.46 14.61
N THR A 304 3.06 22.34 14.05
CA THR A 304 2.74 21.13 14.82
C THR A 304 4.02 20.56 15.42
N ARG A 305 4.11 20.51 16.76
CA ARG A 305 5.26 19.99 17.50
C ARG A 305 5.02 18.61 18.09
N LYS A 306 3.78 18.29 18.43
CA LYS A 306 3.35 16.95 18.80
C LYS A 306 1.98 16.65 18.19
N ASN A 307 1.74 15.38 17.92
CA ASN A 307 0.41 14.89 17.61
C ASN A 307 0.18 13.52 18.25
N ALA A 308 -1.10 13.21 18.50
CA ALA A 308 -1.53 11.85 18.79
C ALA A 308 -2.89 11.59 18.13
N LEU A 309 -3.08 10.35 17.68
CA LEU A 309 -4.29 9.83 17.08
C LEU A 309 -4.68 8.55 17.81
N GLU A 310 -5.95 8.46 18.18
CA GLU A 310 -6.59 7.21 18.62
C GLU A 310 -7.84 7.02 17.77
N LEU A 311 -7.76 6.10 16.82
CA LEU A 311 -8.91 5.65 16.05
C LEU A 311 -9.37 4.32 16.64
N THR A 312 -10.65 4.23 16.97
CA THR A 312 -11.35 2.97 17.23
C THR A 312 -12.42 2.83 16.17
N VAL A 313 -12.43 1.72 15.46
CA VAL A 313 -13.46 1.34 14.49
C VAL A 313 -14.22 0.17 15.07
N ALA A 314 -15.48 0.36 15.41
CA ALA A 314 -16.36 -0.71 15.84
C ALA A 314 -16.73 -1.61 14.66
N LEU A 315 -16.75 -2.93 14.90
CA LEU A 315 -16.96 -3.94 13.87
C LEU A 315 -18.21 -4.78 14.14
N PRO A 316 -18.98 -5.12 13.09
CA PRO A 316 -20.09 -6.06 13.20
C PRO A 316 -19.55 -7.48 13.38
N ALA A 317 -19.36 -7.89 14.63
CA ALA A 317 -18.82 -9.21 14.96
C ALA A 317 -19.68 -10.34 14.39
N SER A 318 -19.05 -11.29 13.70
CA SER A 318 -19.68 -12.47 13.11
C SER A 318 -18.82 -13.71 13.35
N GLU A 319 -19.29 -14.89 12.94
CA GLU A 319 -18.47 -16.12 13.02
C GLU A 319 -17.23 -16.02 12.10
N ASP A 320 -17.37 -15.39 10.92
CA ASP A 320 -16.26 -15.19 9.98
C ASP A 320 -15.33 -14.02 10.37
N LEU A 321 -15.79 -13.14 11.26
CA LEU A 321 -15.04 -11.98 11.73
C LEU A 321 -15.25 -11.85 13.24
N PRO A 322 -14.50 -12.60 14.06
CA PRO A 322 -14.71 -12.67 15.50
C PRO A 322 -14.11 -11.47 16.25
N LEU A 323 -14.17 -10.29 15.64
CA LEU A 323 -13.65 -9.02 16.16
C LEU A 323 -14.79 -8.04 16.38
N LYS A 324 -14.75 -7.29 17.47
CA LYS A 324 -15.71 -6.21 17.77
C LYS A 324 -15.14 -4.82 17.54
N ALA A 325 -13.82 -4.67 17.46
CA ALA A 325 -13.19 -3.42 17.09
C ALA A 325 -11.79 -3.61 16.50
N VAL A 326 -11.36 -2.64 15.69
CA VAL A 326 -9.95 -2.39 15.34
C VAL A 326 -9.59 -1.03 15.90
N LYS A 327 -8.40 -0.91 16.49
CA LYS A 327 -7.87 0.34 16.97
C LYS A 327 -6.51 0.62 16.35
N VAL A 328 -6.28 1.89 16.08
CA VAL A 328 -5.00 2.42 15.61
C VAL A 328 -4.62 3.54 16.55
N TYR A 329 -3.41 3.46 17.08
CA TYR A 329 -2.83 4.53 17.87
C TYR A 329 -1.58 5.02 17.17
N SER A 330 -1.44 6.34 17.08
CA SER A 330 -0.24 6.99 16.56
C SER A 330 0.13 8.13 17.49
N GLU A 331 1.40 8.31 17.76
CA GLU A 331 1.93 9.49 18.42
C GLU A 331 3.20 9.94 17.71
N GLY A 332 3.43 11.25 17.67
CA GLY A 332 4.57 11.81 16.99
C GLY A 332 5.03 13.12 17.60
N GLU A 333 6.33 13.37 17.47
CA GLU A 333 6.98 14.62 17.86
C GLU A 333 7.81 15.15 16.68
N VAL A 334 7.85 16.48 16.52
CA VAL A 334 8.59 17.15 15.46
C VAL A 334 9.44 18.29 16.06
N TRP A 335 10.71 18.34 15.66
CA TRP A 335 11.67 19.36 16.07
C TRP A 335 12.58 19.77 14.90
N ASN A 336 13.46 20.74 15.16
CA ASN A 336 14.39 21.30 14.17
C ASN A 336 13.72 21.75 12.85
N ILE A 337 12.50 22.29 12.95
CA ILE A 337 11.70 22.72 11.79
C ILE A 337 12.38 23.90 11.10
N GLY A 338 12.64 23.77 9.80
CA GLY A 338 13.36 24.76 8.99
C GLY A 338 14.87 24.82 9.28
N GLY A 339 15.40 23.91 10.09
CA GLY A 339 16.82 23.79 10.37
C GLY A 339 17.60 23.08 9.26
N ALA A 340 18.93 23.19 9.31
CA ALA A 340 19.81 22.43 8.44
C ALA A 340 19.94 20.99 8.95
N VAL A 341 19.31 20.06 8.24
CA VAL A 341 19.31 18.63 8.54
C VAL A 341 19.75 17.87 7.29
N LYS A 342 20.18 16.62 7.46
CA LYS A 342 20.62 15.78 6.34
C LYS A 342 20.05 14.39 6.49
N ALA A 343 19.36 13.92 5.46
CA ALA A 343 18.78 12.60 5.41
C ALA A 343 19.89 11.53 5.37
N ASN A 344 19.70 10.49 6.18
CA ASN A 344 20.56 9.32 6.21
C ASN A 344 20.11 8.37 5.08
N LYS A 345 20.84 8.36 3.96
CA LYS A 345 20.49 7.48 2.83
C LYS A 345 20.83 6.01 3.13
N VAL A 346 19.97 5.11 2.69
CA VAL A 346 20.25 3.67 2.64
C VAL A 346 21.34 3.41 1.60
N ASP A 347 22.31 2.55 1.93
CA ASP A 347 23.39 2.19 1.00
C ASP A 347 22.89 1.22 -0.08
N THR A 348 22.74 1.72 -1.29
CA THR A 348 22.33 0.95 -2.49
C THR A 348 23.51 0.57 -3.39
N SER A 349 24.75 0.85 -2.98
CA SER A 349 25.94 0.68 -3.83
C SER A 349 26.24 -0.77 -4.24
N LYS A 350 25.73 -1.75 -3.48
CA LYS A 350 25.88 -3.20 -3.74
C LYS A 350 24.73 -3.80 -4.53
N GLY A 351 23.88 -2.96 -5.12
CA GLY A 351 22.66 -3.37 -5.81
C GLY A 351 21.44 -3.35 -4.89
N VAL A 352 20.28 -3.49 -5.51
CA VAL A 352 18.97 -3.43 -4.89
C VAL A 352 18.11 -4.59 -5.41
N LEU A 353 17.08 -4.95 -4.65
CA LEU A 353 15.97 -5.72 -5.17
C LEU A 353 14.85 -4.76 -5.59
N ASP A 354 14.74 -4.47 -6.89
CA ASP A 354 13.71 -3.58 -7.42
C ASP A 354 12.35 -4.30 -7.45
N VAL A 355 11.42 -3.89 -6.60
CA VAL A 355 10.14 -4.59 -6.42
C VAL A 355 9.04 -4.14 -7.38
N LEU A 356 9.25 -3.04 -8.11
CA LEU A 356 8.24 -2.50 -9.03
C LEU A 356 8.54 -2.88 -10.48
N ASN A 357 9.81 -2.85 -10.88
CA ASN A 357 10.19 -3.13 -12.27
C ASN A 357 10.44 -4.62 -12.51
N ASP A 358 10.90 -5.36 -11.51
CA ASP A 358 11.03 -6.80 -11.60
C ASP A 358 9.75 -7.47 -11.06
N SER A 359 9.28 -8.52 -11.72
CA SER A 359 8.25 -9.41 -11.17
C SER A 359 8.88 -10.23 -10.03
N VAL A 360 9.13 -9.58 -8.89
CA VAL A 360 9.81 -10.18 -7.75
C VAL A 360 8.93 -11.27 -7.15
N THR A 361 9.44 -12.49 -7.15
CA THR A 361 8.75 -13.67 -6.62
C THR A 361 8.91 -13.77 -5.09
N PRO A 362 8.00 -14.48 -4.39
CA PRO A 362 8.17 -14.72 -2.96
C PRO A 362 9.49 -15.41 -2.60
N GLY A 363 9.98 -16.34 -3.44
CA GLY A 363 11.26 -16.98 -3.21
C GLY A 363 12.46 -16.06 -3.43
N GLN A 364 12.40 -15.11 -4.38
CA GLN A 364 13.41 -14.05 -4.50
C GLN A 364 13.45 -13.17 -3.26
N VAL A 365 12.30 -12.74 -2.73
CA VAL A 365 12.21 -12.00 -1.46
C VAL A 365 12.85 -12.81 -0.34
N LEU A 366 12.48 -14.09 -0.20
CA LEU A 366 12.99 -14.94 0.87
C LEU A 366 14.52 -15.15 0.77
N ARG A 367 15.05 -15.38 -0.44
CA ARG A 367 16.50 -15.53 -0.66
C ARG A 367 17.29 -14.25 -0.40
N ASN A 368 16.65 -13.08 -0.47
CA ASN A 368 17.28 -11.82 -0.12
C ASN A 368 17.59 -11.73 1.38
N PHE A 369 16.95 -12.54 2.23
CA PHE A 369 17.28 -12.58 3.65
C PHE A 369 18.34 -13.64 3.98
N GLU A 370 19.12 -13.38 5.04
CA GLU A 370 19.94 -14.41 5.68
C GLU A 370 19.04 -15.48 6.30
N LYS A 371 19.41 -16.76 6.15
CA LYS A 371 18.55 -17.90 6.51
C LYS A 371 18.26 -18.01 8.01
N ASP A 372 19.13 -17.46 8.84
CA ASP A 372 19.00 -17.40 10.29
C ASP A 372 18.41 -16.07 10.77
N SER A 373 18.14 -15.12 9.86
CA SER A 373 17.49 -13.87 10.22
C SER A 373 16.07 -14.12 10.72
N LEU A 374 15.62 -13.23 11.59
CA LEU A 374 14.25 -13.29 12.09
C LEU A 374 13.22 -13.18 10.95
N ILE A 375 13.41 -12.21 10.05
CA ILE A 375 12.46 -11.97 8.96
C ILE A 375 12.38 -13.17 8.01
N TYR A 376 13.50 -13.86 7.75
CA TYR A 376 13.45 -15.09 6.97
C TYR A 376 12.46 -16.11 7.56
N ASN A 377 12.55 -16.37 8.86
CA ASN A 377 11.68 -17.32 9.54
C ASN A 377 10.22 -16.83 9.60
N VAL A 378 10.00 -15.53 9.84
CA VAL A 378 8.64 -14.97 9.83
C VAL A 378 8.00 -15.11 8.45
N LEU A 379 8.72 -14.75 7.38
CA LEU A 379 8.21 -14.86 6.01
C LEU A 379 7.97 -16.33 5.60
N LYS A 380 8.87 -17.23 5.98
CA LYS A 380 8.83 -18.64 5.59
C LYS A 380 7.85 -19.46 6.42
N ASP A 381 7.95 -19.39 7.74
CA ASP A 381 7.32 -20.34 8.65
C ASP A 381 5.96 -19.81 9.15
N ASP A 382 5.92 -18.52 9.52
CA ASP A 382 4.71 -17.89 10.07
C ASP A 382 3.76 -17.45 8.93
N LEU A 383 4.29 -16.70 7.95
CA LEU A 383 3.49 -16.14 6.83
C LEU A 383 3.43 -17.06 5.61
N LYS A 384 4.29 -18.08 5.52
CA LYS A 384 4.29 -19.10 4.46
C LYS A 384 4.24 -18.53 3.04
N ILE A 385 4.98 -17.44 2.79
CA ILE A 385 4.91 -16.72 1.51
C ILE A 385 5.34 -17.58 0.30
N THR A 386 6.08 -18.65 0.54
CA THR A 386 6.58 -19.59 -0.48
C THR A 386 5.62 -20.74 -0.77
N GLN A 387 4.59 -20.89 0.04
CA GLN A 387 3.70 -22.05 0.00
C GLN A 387 2.90 -22.06 -1.30
N LYS A 388 2.87 -23.21 -1.98
CA LYS A 388 2.09 -23.44 -3.19
C LYS A 388 1.38 -24.78 -3.09
N SER A 389 0.14 -24.82 -3.55
CA SER A 389 -0.61 -26.07 -3.71
C SER A 389 -1.36 -26.02 -5.03
N MET A 390 -1.29 -27.12 -5.79
CA MET A 390 -2.02 -27.29 -7.03
C MET A 390 -2.45 -28.74 -7.20
N TYR A 391 -3.52 -28.95 -7.96
CA TYR A 391 -4.06 -30.28 -8.27
C TYR A 391 -3.98 -30.55 -9.77
N LEU A 392 -3.48 -31.72 -10.13
CA LEU A 392 -3.35 -32.19 -11.50
C LEU A 392 -4.15 -33.47 -11.69
N ASN A 393 -5.01 -33.54 -12.71
CA ASN A 393 -5.64 -34.79 -13.10
C ASN A 393 -4.92 -35.42 -14.30
N ILE A 394 -4.24 -36.54 -14.10
CA ILE A 394 -3.49 -37.21 -15.20
C ILE A 394 -4.32 -38.24 -15.97
N SER A 395 -5.58 -38.45 -15.57
CA SER A 395 -6.51 -39.38 -16.20
C SER A 395 -7.42 -38.72 -17.23
N ASN A 396 -7.54 -37.39 -17.20
CA ASN A 396 -8.36 -36.61 -18.11
C ASN A 396 -7.58 -35.40 -18.63
N GLU A 397 -7.23 -35.41 -19.91
CA GLU A 397 -6.38 -34.38 -20.53
C GLU A 397 -7.04 -32.98 -20.52
N ASP A 398 -8.38 -32.91 -20.54
CA ASP A 398 -9.13 -31.65 -20.52
C ASP A 398 -9.10 -30.97 -19.13
N PHE A 399 -9.01 -31.76 -18.05
CA PHE A 399 -8.96 -31.28 -16.66
C PHE A 399 -7.55 -31.38 -16.04
N GLY A 400 -6.59 -31.96 -16.78
CA GLY A 400 -5.21 -32.16 -16.32
C GLY A 400 -4.28 -30.99 -16.53
N TYR A 401 -4.79 -29.87 -17.06
CA TYR A 401 -3.97 -28.74 -17.52
C TYR A 401 -2.84 -29.19 -18.44
N GLY A 402 -3.16 -30.17 -19.30
CA GLY A 402 -2.21 -30.79 -20.21
C GLY A 402 -1.24 -31.79 -19.56
N ALA A 403 -1.36 -32.15 -18.27
CA ALA A 403 -0.62 -33.26 -17.69
C ALA A 403 -1.14 -34.61 -18.24
N ILE A 404 -0.23 -35.51 -18.59
CA ILE A 404 -0.56 -36.76 -19.29
C ILE A 404 0.24 -37.94 -18.77
N LYS A 405 -0.25 -39.15 -19.05
CA LYS A 405 0.46 -40.40 -18.78
C LYS A 405 0.97 -41.02 -20.07
N LYS A 406 2.29 -41.24 -20.17
CA LYS A 406 2.95 -41.89 -21.32
C LYS A 406 3.98 -42.89 -20.82
N ASN A 407 3.94 -44.13 -21.33
CA ASN A 407 4.86 -45.21 -20.93
C ASN A 407 4.93 -45.43 -19.41
N HIS A 408 3.79 -45.39 -18.71
CA HIS A 408 3.68 -45.49 -17.25
C HIS A 408 4.33 -44.31 -16.46
N GLN A 409 4.79 -43.26 -17.15
CA GLN A 409 5.34 -42.06 -16.56
C GLN A 409 4.39 -40.88 -16.74
N SER A 410 4.18 -40.09 -15.67
CA SER A 410 3.42 -38.85 -15.74
C SER A 410 4.30 -37.71 -16.23
N PHE A 411 3.76 -36.90 -17.14
CA PHE A 411 4.39 -35.72 -17.72
C PHE A 411 3.49 -34.50 -17.55
N VAL A 412 4.11 -33.32 -17.53
CA VAL A 412 3.42 -32.03 -17.41
C VAL A 412 4.06 -31.03 -18.37
N PRO A 413 3.30 -30.07 -18.93
CA PRO A 413 3.88 -28.97 -19.68
C PRO A 413 4.84 -28.18 -18.77
N LEU A 414 6.11 -28.08 -19.18
CA LEU A 414 7.18 -27.52 -18.36
C LEU A 414 6.87 -26.11 -17.88
N ARG A 415 6.45 -25.23 -18.80
CA ARG A 415 6.18 -23.82 -18.50
C ARG A 415 5.00 -23.67 -17.54
N TYR A 416 3.98 -24.53 -17.64
CA TYR A 416 2.84 -24.51 -16.74
C TYR A 416 3.27 -24.86 -15.31
N LEU A 417 3.98 -25.97 -15.11
CA LEU A 417 4.44 -26.34 -13.77
C LEU A 417 5.41 -25.30 -13.20
N ALA A 418 6.32 -24.77 -14.03
CA ALA A 418 7.26 -23.75 -13.60
C ALA A 418 6.53 -22.49 -13.11
N ASP A 419 5.55 -21.99 -13.86
CA ASP A 419 4.74 -20.82 -13.50
C ASP A 419 3.98 -21.02 -12.18
N GLN A 420 3.35 -22.19 -11.99
CA GLN A 420 2.63 -22.51 -10.74
C GLN A 420 3.55 -22.57 -9.50
N LEU A 421 4.85 -22.78 -9.72
CA LEU A 421 5.88 -22.82 -8.68
C LEU A 421 6.85 -21.62 -8.77
N ASP A 422 6.43 -20.50 -9.38
CA ASP A 422 7.19 -19.25 -9.53
C ASP A 422 8.58 -19.39 -10.18
N ALA A 423 8.84 -20.49 -10.88
CA ALA A 423 10.13 -20.80 -11.46
C ALA A 423 10.31 -20.16 -12.85
N GLU A 424 11.47 -19.55 -13.08
CA GLU A 424 11.77 -18.90 -14.36
C GLU A 424 12.19 -19.94 -15.40
N VAL A 425 11.66 -19.87 -16.62
CA VAL A 425 12.07 -20.74 -17.74
C VAL A 425 12.83 -19.94 -18.79
N LYS A 426 14.15 -20.18 -18.88
CA LYS A 426 15.04 -19.65 -19.91
C LYS A 426 15.21 -20.65 -21.05
N TRP A 427 14.82 -20.23 -22.25
CA TRP A 427 14.97 -21.02 -23.46
C TRP A 427 15.42 -20.15 -24.64
N THR A 428 16.36 -20.67 -25.42
CA THR A 428 16.85 -20.02 -26.66
C THR A 428 16.25 -20.70 -27.87
N LYS A 429 15.70 -19.91 -28.81
CA LYS A 429 15.12 -20.43 -30.05
C LYS A 429 16.10 -21.34 -30.80
N GLY A 430 15.65 -22.54 -31.17
CA GLY A 430 16.47 -23.55 -31.87
C GLY A 430 17.35 -24.41 -30.96
N SER A 431 17.39 -24.14 -29.65
CA SER A 431 18.07 -24.98 -28.68
C SER A 431 17.13 -26.08 -28.15
N ASN A 432 17.66 -27.30 -28.01
CA ASN A 432 16.99 -28.39 -27.29
C ASN A 432 17.25 -28.34 -25.78
N LYS A 433 18.14 -27.44 -25.33
CA LYS A 433 18.45 -27.19 -23.92
C LYS A 433 17.50 -26.15 -23.35
N ILE A 434 16.89 -26.46 -22.21
CA ILE A 434 16.02 -25.55 -21.45
C ILE A 434 16.62 -25.43 -20.04
N ILE A 435 16.68 -24.21 -19.53
CA ILE A 435 17.13 -23.89 -18.17
C ILE A 435 15.91 -23.42 -17.39
N VAL A 436 15.68 -24.02 -16.24
CA VAL A 436 14.66 -23.59 -15.28
C VAL A 436 15.37 -23.13 -14.02
N ILE A 437 15.00 -21.98 -13.47
CA ILE A 437 15.60 -21.42 -12.26
C ILE A 437 14.63 -21.66 -11.11
N ASN A 438 15.08 -22.40 -10.10
CA ASN A 438 14.30 -22.69 -8.91
C ASN A 438 14.11 -21.40 -8.08
N ASP A 439 12.87 -21.08 -7.74
CA ASP A 439 12.53 -19.86 -7.02
C ASP A 439 12.93 -19.85 -5.54
N LEU A 440 13.11 -20.99 -4.89
CA LEU A 440 13.52 -21.03 -3.49
C LEU A 440 15.04 -21.00 -3.32
N THR A 441 15.78 -21.56 -4.28
CA THR A 441 17.23 -21.76 -4.16
C THR A 441 18.04 -20.89 -5.12
N GLY A 442 17.44 -20.43 -6.23
CA GLY A 442 18.15 -19.80 -7.34
C GLY A 442 18.97 -20.78 -8.18
N GLU A 443 18.90 -22.09 -7.92
CA GLU A 443 19.67 -23.10 -8.65
C GLU A 443 19.10 -23.34 -10.05
N GLU A 444 20.00 -23.57 -11.01
CA GLU A 444 19.62 -23.96 -12.37
C GLU A 444 19.30 -25.47 -12.45
N ILE A 445 18.15 -25.76 -13.05
CA ILE A 445 17.71 -27.08 -13.48
C ILE A 445 17.80 -27.10 -15.01
N VAL A 446 18.67 -27.94 -15.53
CA VAL A 446 18.92 -28.04 -16.97
C VAL A 446 18.35 -29.34 -17.50
N VAL A 447 17.44 -29.23 -18.46
CA VAL A 447 16.88 -30.38 -19.18
C VAL A 447 17.14 -30.25 -20.67
N THR A 448 17.33 -31.38 -21.35
CA THR A 448 17.52 -31.42 -22.81
C THR A 448 16.46 -32.30 -23.45
N VAL A 449 15.73 -31.74 -24.40
CA VAL A 449 14.72 -32.48 -25.19
C VAL A 449 15.37 -33.69 -25.87
N GLY A 450 14.77 -34.86 -25.71
CA GLY A 450 15.26 -36.13 -26.26
C GLY A 450 16.38 -36.80 -25.46
N SER A 451 16.84 -36.21 -24.35
CA SER A 451 17.87 -36.77 -23.49
C SER A 451 17.34 -37.16 -22.11
N LYS A 452 17.71 -38.34 -21.61
CA LYS A 452 17.47 -38.73 -20.21
C LYS A 452 18.47 -38.10 -19.23
N LYS A 453 19.47 -37.33 -19.70
CA LYS A 453 20.42 -36.64 -18.81
C LYS A 453 19.92 -35.23 -18.52
N ALA A 454 19.85 -34.89 -17.24
CA ALA A 454 19.56 -33.56 -16.72
C ALA A 454 20.62 -33.14 -15.67
N SER A 455 20.54 -31.90 -15.19
CA SER A 455 21.29 -31.47 -14.00
C SER A 455 20.48 -30.55 -13.11
N VAL A 456 20.71 -30.61 -11.79
CA VAL A 456 20.12 -29.72 -10.78
C VAL A 456 21.27 -29.14 -9.96
N GLY A 457 21.41 -27.82 -9.91
CA GLY A 457 22.52 -27.16 -9.21
C GLY A 457 23.90 -27.63 -9.70
N GLY A 458 24.02 -27.94 -10.99
CA GLY A 458 25.24 -28.48 -11.62
C GLY A 458 25.50 -29.98 -11.40
N LYS A 459 24.72 -30.69 -10.57
CA LYS A 459 24.84 -32.14 -10.36
C LYS A 459 24.03 -32.92 -11.39
N SER A 460 24.62 -33.92 -12.03
CA SER A 460 23.94 -34.70 -13.07
C SER A 460 22.92 -35.67 -12.48
N VAL A 461 21.73 -35.74 -13.11
CA VAL A 461 20.63 -36.64 -12.75
C VAL A 461 20.17 -37.39 -14.00
N THR A 462 19.81 -38.67 -13.85
CA THR A 462 19.21 -39.46 -14.93
C THR A 462 17.69 -39.49 -14.77
N LEU A 463 16.97 -39.02 -15.79
CA LEU A 463 15.52 -38.98 -15.86
C LEU A 463 14.95 -40.37 -16.19
N PRO A 464 13.77 -40.73 -15.65
CA PRO A 464 13.10 -41.97 -16.00
C PRO A 464 12.76 -42.02 -17.49
N GLU A 465 12.33 -40.87 -18.04
CA GLU A 465 12.06 -40.69 -19.47
C GLU A 465 12.54 -39.32 -19.95
N ALA A 466 12.87 -39.23 -21.24
CA ALA A 466 13.38 -38.00 -21.82
C ALA A 466 12.24 -36.96 -21.99
N PRO A 467 12.49 -35.66 -21.74
CA PRO A 467 11.59 -34.60 -22.12
C PRO A 467 11.34 -34.60 -23.63
N PHE A 468 10.14 -34.24 -24.05
CA PHE A 468 9.77 -34.23 -25.48
C PHE A 468 8.85 -33.04 -25.81
N VAL A 469 8.80 -32.67 -27.09
CA VAL A 469 7.85 -31.66 -27.59
C VAL A 469 6.55 -32.37 -27.97
N HIS A 470 5.44 -31.95 -27.36
CA HIS A 470 4.12 -32.49 -27.63
C HIS A 470 3.50 -31.86 -28.90
N SER A 471 2.40 -32.42 -29.40
CA SER A 471 1.75 -31.99 -30.66
C SER A 471 1.27 -30.54 -30.62
N ASN A 472 0.99 -30.00 -29.44
CA ASN A 472 0.65 -28.59 -29.21
C ASN A 472 1.87 -27.66 -29.15
N GLY A 473 3.09 -28.16 -29.41
CA GLY A 473 4.33 -27.39 -29.39
C GLY A 473 4.93 -27.15 -27.99
N SER A 474 4.25 -27.55 -26.91
CA SER A 474 4.78 -27.43 -25.56
C SER A 474 5.80 -28.52 -25.24
N THR A 475 6.82 -28.18 -24.45
CA THR A 475 7.77 -29.19 -23.94
C THR A 475 7.21 -29.84 -22.68
N TYR A 476 7.17 -31.17 -22.69
CA TYR A 476 6.68 -32.01 -21.60
C TYR A 476 7.87 -32.63 -20.88
N VAL A 477 7.86 -32.56 -19.55
CA VAL A 477 8.90 -33.12 -18.67
C VAL A 477 8.31 -34.13 -17.70
N PRO A 478 9.09 -35.11 -17.19
CA PRO A 478 8.62 -35.99 -16.13
C PRO A 478 8.18 -35.18 -14.90
N LEU A 479 6.89 -35.28 -14.55
CA LEU A 479 6.24 -34.44 -13.54
C LEU A 479 6.96 -34.52 -12.18
N ARG A 480 7.18 -35.73 -11.67
CA ARG A 480 7.84 -35.96 -10.39
C ARG A 480 9.22 -35.31 -10.30
N PHE A 481 10.07 -35.55 -11.31
CA PHE A 481 11.41 -34.97 -11.34
C PHE A 481 11.38 -33.45 -11.27
N MET A 482 10.55 -32.81 -12.11
CA MET A 482 10.54 -31.35 -12.19
C MET A 482 9.96 -30.72 -10.92
N ALA A 483 8.87 -31.28 -10.37
CA ALA A 483 8.27 -30.78 -9.14
C ALA A 483 9.23 -30.94 -7.94
N GLU A 484 9.86 -32.11 -7.76
CA GLU A 484 10.85 -32.33 -6.69
C GLU A 484 12.08 -31.40 -6.85
N ALA A 485 12.55 -31.20 -8.09
CA ALA A 485 13.66 -30.26 -8.35
C ALA A 485 13.29 -28.80 -8.05
N LEU A 486 12.00 -28.44 -8.12
CA LEU A 486 11.45 -27.13 -7.76
C LEU A 486 11.05 -27.02 -6.28
N GLY A 487 11.34 -28.04 -5.48
CA GLY A 487 11.08 -28.06 -4.03
C GLY A 487 9.67 -28.51 -3.64
N ALA A 488 8.87 -29.01 -4.58
CA ALA A 488 7.53 -29.50 -4.31
C ALA A 488 7.50 -31.03 -4.08
N THR A 489 6.55 -31.47 -3.27
CA THR A 489 6.21 -32.87 -3.00
C THR A 489 4.92 -33.23 -3.72
N LEU A 490 4.79 -34.50 -4.14
CA LEU A 490 3.59 -34.99 -4.82
C LEU A 490 2.88 -36.03 -3.96
N TYR A 491 1.56 -35.89 -3.83
CA TYR A 491 0.71 -36.92 -3.22
C TYR A 491 -0.31 -37.44 -4.23
N LEU A 492 -0.51 -38.76 -4.22
CA LEU A 492 -1.53 -39.39 -5.04
C LEU A 492 -2.86 -39.27 -4.31
N GLU A 493 -3.82 -38.65 -4.97
CA GLU A 493 -5.19 -38.53 -4.50
C GLU A 493 -6.07 -39.59 -5.17
N GLY A 494 -7.32 -39.70 -4.72
CA GLY A 494 -8.33 -40.53 -5.37
C GLY A 494 -8.56 -40.16 -6.85
N ASP A 495 -9.04 -41.11 -7.64
CA ASP A 495 -9.53 -40.88 -9.01
C ASP A 495 -8.50 -40.28 -10.02
N GLY A 496 -7.21 -40.50 -9.76
CA GLY A 496 -6.12 -40.08 -10.66
C GLY A 496 -5.73 -38.61 -10.54
N TRP A 497 -6.16 -37.96 -9.47
CA TRP A 497 -5.67 -36.66 -9.04
C TRP A 497 -4.29 -36.78 -8.37
N ILE A 498 -3.47 -35.76 -8.53
CA ILE A 498 -2.17 -35.60 -7.91
C ILE A 498 -2.13 -34.21 -7.31
N SER A 499 -1.94 -34.11 -5.99
CA SER A 499 -1.61 -32.84 -5.34
C SER A 499 -0.10 -32.60 -5.46
N VAL A 500 0.27 -31.36 -5.76
CA VAL A 500 1.66 -30.88 -5.79
C VAL A 500 1.73 -29.75 -4.79
N GLU A 501 2.54 -29.95 -3.75
CA GLU A 501 2.62 -29.03 -2.61
C GLU A 501 4.07 -28.59 -2.38
N ARG A 502 4.28 -27.30 -2.18
CA ARG A 502 5.57 -26.72 -1.79
C ARG A 502 5.35 -25.91 -0.53
N ASP A 503 6.24 -26.08 0.44
CA ASP A 503 6.27 -25.31 1.69
C ASP A 503 7.00 -23.96 1.53
#